data_AF-A0A9N8JYU3-F1
#
_entry.id   AF-A0A9N8JYU3-F1
#
_cell.length_a   1.000
_cell.length_b   1.000
_cell.length_c   1.000
_cell.angle_alpha   90.00
_cell.angle_beta   90.00
_cell.angle_gamma   90.00
#
_symmetry.space_group_name_H-M   'P 1'
#
loop_
_entity.id
_entity.type
_entity.pdbx_description
1 polymer ?
#
loop_
_entity_poly.entity_id
_entity_poly.type
_entity_poly.pdbx_seq_one_letter_code
_entity_poly.pdbx_strand_id
1 'polypeptide(L)'
;MADNFKDDGPDTIGPETTPRRSFSEKGRRLVKAFTTKEGLVGDYDYAFLFKPQLPFMKRARRAGPFFGLDDKMPVFLALLLGFQHALAMLAGIITPPIILSGSANLIQADQQYLVSACLIMSGILSIIQISRFHIWKSPYYIGTGLISVVGTSFATIPVATGAFSQMYATGFCPSDADGNPLPCPDGYGALIATSCVCALLEILMSFTPPRILKKIFPPIVTGPTVMLIGVSLISSGFENWAGGSGSCLSRPETGLYRLCPTINAPHALPWGSAEFVGLGFLVFVSIVLTERFGSPIMKSCAVVIGLLVGCIVAAACGYFDRSGIDAAPVANFIWVRTFKLQVYGPLVLPLLTVYIVLAMEAIGDITASCDVSRLQVDGATFNSRIQGGVLADGLNGLIAGLCTLT
;
A
#
# COMPACT_ATOMS: atom_id res chain seq x y z
N MET A 1 -46.55 -16.86 -28.06
CA MET A 1 -46.30 -15.41 -28.00
C MET A 1 -44.81 -15.23 -27.85
N ALA A 2 -44.17 -14.81 -28.93
CA ALA A 2 -42.76 -14.47 -28.96
C ALA A 2 -42.57 -13.13 -28.24
N ASP A 3 -41.59 -13.03 -27.35
CA ASP A 3 -41.13 -11.74 -26.85
C ASP A 3 -39.60 -11.69 -26.90
N ASN A 4 -39.14 -10.60 -27.51
CA ASN A 4 -37.80 -10.33 -27.99
C ASN A 4 -36.77 -10.25 -26.85
N PHE A 5 -35.88 -11.24 -26.76
CA PHE A 5 -34.53 -10.98 -26.26
C PHE A 5 -33.79 -10.18 -27.34
N LYS A 6 -33.53 -8.90 -27.07
CA LYS A 6 -32.52 -8.16 -27.83
C LYS A 6 -31.16 -8.81 -27.54
N ASP A 7 -30.60 -9.43 -28.57
CA ASP A 7 -29.18 -9.76 -28.66
C ASP A 7 -28.38 -8.45 -28.53
N ASP A 8 -27.92 -8.15 -27.32
CA ASP A 8 -26.72 -7.35 -27.13
C ASP A 8 -25.56 -8.29 -27.49
N GLY A 9 -24.97 -8.05 -28.66
CA GLY A 9 -24.01 -8.93 -29.33
C GLY A 9 -22.78 -9.28 -28.47
N PRO A 10 -22.00 -10.29 -28.89
CA PRO A 10 -20.87 -10.77 -28.13
C PRO A 10 -19.81 -9.68 -27.99
N ASP A 11 -19.48 -9.34 -26.74
CA ASP A 11 -18.26 -8.62 -26.35
C ASP A 11 -17.08 -9.26 -27.08
N THR A 12 -16.53 -8.55 -28.07
CA THR A 12 -15.40 -9.03 -28.85
C THR A 12 -14.15 -9.08 -27.99
N ILE A 13 -13.92 -10.23 -27.36
CA ILE A 13 -12.67 -10.63 -26.72
C ILE A 13 -11.72 -11.09 -27.86
N GLY A 14 -11.04 -10.13 -28.47
CA GLY A 14 -9.97 -10.36 -29.44
C GLY A 14 -8.71 -9.58 -29.04
N PRO A 15 -7.50 -9.98 -29.51
CA PRO A 15 -6.29 -9.19 -29.28
C PRO A 15 -6.49 -7.79 -29.85
N GLU A 16 -6.08 -6.76 -29.09
CA GLU A 16 -6.27 -5.34 -29.44
C GLU A 16 -5.85 -5.03 -30.90
N THR A 17 -6.82 -4.94 -31.80
CA THR A 17 -6.64 -4.40 -33.16
C THR A 17 -7.18 -2.98 -33.30
N THR A 18 -7.25 -2.20 -32.20
CA THR A 18 -7.56 -0.77 -32.32
C THR A 18 -6.31 0.00 -32.73
N PRO A 19 -6.29 0.69 -33.88
CA PRO A 19 -5.13 1.48 -34.30
C PRO A 19 -4.80 2.57 -33.28
N ARG A 20 -3.50 2.89 -33.12
CA ARG A 20 -3.02 4.00 -32.27
C ARG A 20 -3.74 5.29 -32.68
N ARG A 21 -4.67 5.74 -31.84
CA ARG A 21 -5.50 6.94 -32.07
C ARG A 21 -4.67 8.21 -32.09
N SER A 22 -5.04 9.15 -32.95
CA SER A 22 -4.36 10.45 -33.09
C SER A 22 -4.49 11.30 -31.82
N PHE A 23 -3.46 12.10 -31.50
CA PHE A 23 -3.45 13.01 -30.35
C PHE A 23 -4.65 13.98 -30.36
N SER A 24 -5.10 14.41 -31.55
CA SER A 24 -6.27 15.27 -31.72
C SER A 24 -7.57 14.59 -31.29
N GLU A 25 -7.72 13.29 -31.58
CA GLU A 25 -8.90 12.51 -31.16
C GLU A 25 -8.92 12.26 -29.65
N LYS A 26 -7.74 12.08 -29.03
CA LYS A 26 -7.61 11.99 -27.57
C LYS A 26 -8.05 13.29 -26.91
N GLY A 27 -7.60 14.45 -27.43
CA GLY A 27 -7.98 15.76 -26.92
C GLY A 27 -9.48 16.04 -27.02
N ARG A 28 -10.08 15.82 -28.20
CA ARG A 28 -11.52 16.03 -28.44
C ARG A 28 -12.41 15.11 -27.58
N ARG A 29 -11.93 13.90 -27.27
CA ARG A 29 -12.61 12.95 -26.38
C ARG A 29 -12.50 13.36 -24.91
N LEU A 30 -11.36 13.90 -24.50
CA LEU A 30 -11.17 14.43 -23.15
C LEU A 30 -12.10 15.64 -22.92
N VAL A 31 -12.19 16.55 -23.91
CA VAL A 31 -13.17 17.65 -23.87
C VAL A 31 -14.59 17.10 -23.73
N LYS A 32 -15.01 16.13 -24.54
CA LYS A 32 -16.37 15.53 -24.42
C LYS A 32 -16.63 14.90 -23.06
N ALA A 33 -15.66 14.17 -22.49
CA ALA A 33 -15.81 13.53 -21.19
C ALA A 33 -16.06 14.55 -20.05
N PHE A 34 -15.43 15.73 -20.12
CA PHE A 34 -15.59 16.79 -19.12
C PHE A 34 -16.67 17.83 -19.47
N THR A 35 -17.27 17.80 -20.66
CA THR A 35 -18.27 18.80 -21.10
C THR A 35 -19.69 18.23 -21.27
N THR A 36 -19.86 16.91 -21.46
CA THR A 36 -21.19 16.32 -21.62
C THR A 36 -21.70 15.69 -20.32
N LYS A 37 -23.01 15.80 -20.05
CA LYS A 37 -23.67 15.19 -18.88
C LYS A 37 -23.48 13.67 -18.85
N GLU A 38 -23.51 13.03 -20.02
CA GLU A 38 -23.25 11.60 -20.20
C GLU A 38 -21.80 11.21 -19.88
N GLY A 39 -20.82 12.09 -20.15
CA GLY A 39 -19.42 11.87 -19.83
C GLY A 39 -19.07 12.12 -18.36
N LEU A 40 -19.70 13.12 -17.74
CA LEU A 40 -19.46 13.49 -16.35
C LEU A 40 -20.14 12.53 -15.36
N VAL A 41 -21.45 12.32 -15.51
CA VAL A 41 -22.27 11.56 -14.56
C VAL A 41 -22.77 10.25 -15.18
N GLY A 42 -23.12 10.26 -16.47
CA GLY A 42 -23.64 9.07 -17.15
C GLY A 42 -24.92 8.50 -16.50
N ASP A 43 -25.33 7.32 -16.95
CA ASP A 43 -26.56 6.65 -16.49
C ASP A 43 -26.27 5.51 -15.50
N TYR A 44 -25.35 5.75 -14.56
CA TYR A 44 -25.00 4.76 -13.53
C TYR A 44 -25.92 4.87 -12.31
N ASP A 45 -26.35 3.72 -11.75
CA ASP A 45 -27.15 3.68 -10.52
C ASP A 45 -26.26 3.90 -9.28
N TYR A 46 -25.92 5.15 -9.02
CA TYR A 46 -25.14 5.55 -7.85
C TYR A 46 -25.78 5.15 -6.51
N ALA A 47 -27.11 5.03 -6.47
CA ALA A 47 -27.82 4.65 -5.25
C ALA A 47 -27.49 3.21 -4.83
N PHE A 48 -27.09 2.34 -5.75
CA PHE A 48 -26.62 0.99 -5.43
C PHE A 48 -25.31 1.00 -4.61
N LEU A 49 -24.38 1.91 -4.92
CA LEU A 49 -23.06 1.96 -4.28
C LEU A 49 -23.11 2.37 -2.79
N PHE A 50 -24.12 3.15 -2.42
CA PHE A 50 -24.29 3.70 -1.07
C PHE A 50 -25.36 2.99 -0.24
N LYS A 51 -26.11 2.04 -0.80
CA LYS A 51 -27.14 1.30 -0.04
C LYS A 51 -26.48 0.28 0.89
N PRO A 52 -26.60 0.43 2.23
CA PRO A 52 -26.08 -0.57 3.17
C PRO A 52 -26.91 -1.86 3.09
N GLN A 53 -26.27 -2.98 3.43
CA GLN A 53 -26.91 -4.29 3.45
C GLN A 53 -27.38 -4.62 4.87
N LEU A 54 -28.45 -3.95 5.31
CA LEU A 54 -29.04 -4.20 6.62
C LEU A 54 -29.84 -5.52 6.62
N PRO A 55 -29.88 -6.25 7.75
CA PRO A 55 -30.52 -7.57 7.84
C PRO A 55 -32.02 -7.55 7.52
N PHE A 56 -32.68 -6.38 7.64
CA PHE A 56 -34.11 -6.21 7.38
C PHE A 56 -34.43 -5.72 5.96
N MET A 57 -33.43 -5.52 5.10
CA MET A 57 -33.61 -5.05 3.72
C MET A 57 -33.59 -6.22 2.72
N LYS A 58 -34.52 -6.21 1.75
CA LYS A 58 -34.52 -7.18 0.65
C LYS A 58 -33.25 -6.99 -0.19
N ARG A 59 -32.42 -8.04 -0.27
CA ARG A 59 -31.21 -8.04 -1.11
C ARG A 59 -31.61 -7.97 -2.58
N ALA A 60 -31.31 -6.85 -3.24
CA ALA A 60 -31.37 -6.79 -4.70
C ALA A 60 -30.19 -7.62 -5.25
N ARG A 61 -30.48 -8.77 -5.86
CA ARG A 61 -29.49 -9.64 -6.50
C ARG A 61 -29.10 -9.06 -7.87
N ARG A 62 -28.50 -7.88 -7.88
CA ARG A 62 -27.96 -7.25 -9.10
C ARG A 62 -26.45 -7.16 -8.97
N ALA A 63 -25.72 -7.87 -9.83
CA ALA A 63 -24.31 -7.61 -10.04
C ALA A 63 -24.21 -6.27 -10.77
N GLY A 64 -23.34 -5.36 -10.31
CA GLY A 64 -23.05 -4.13 -11.05
C GLY A 64 -22.52 -4.45 -12.46
N PRO A 65 -22.70 -3.55 -13.44
CA PRO A 65 -22.13 -3.75 -14.77
C PRO A 65 -20.60 -3.85 -14.64
N PHE A 66 -20.02 -4.85 -15.29
CA PHE A 66 -18.57 -5.06 -15.33
C PHE A 66 -17.95 -4.07 -16.31
N PHE A 67 -16.93 -3.35 -15.88
CA PHE A 67 -16.15 -2.48 -16.76
C PHE A 67 -14.83 -3.18 -17.11
N GLY A 68 -14.59 -3.37 -18.40
CA GLY A 68 -13.32 -3.83 -18.93
C GLY A 68 -12.22 -2.77 -18.76
N LEU A 69 -10.98 -3.19 -19.03
CA LEU A 69 -9.77 -2.39 -18.82
C LEU A 69 -9.80 -1.03 -19.56
N ASP A 70 -10.24 -1.02 -20.82
CA ASP A 70 -10.25 0.16 -21.69
C ASP A 70 -11.66 0.75 -21.89
N ASP A 71 -12.62 0.31 -21.08
CA ASP A 71 -14.00 0.76 -21.17
C ASP A 71 -14.15 2.21 -20.72
N LYS A 72 -15.13 2.90 -21.33
CA LYS A 72 -15.45 4.28 -20.95
C LYS A 72 -16.28 4.25 -19.68
N MET A 73 -15.78 4.93 -18.66
CA MET A 73 -16.50 5.17 -17.41
C MET A 73 -16.82 6.67 -17.26
N PRO A 74 -17.99 7.03 -16.70
CA PRO A 74 -18.28 8.42 -16.32
C PRO A 74 -17.23 8.95 -15.35
N VAL A 75 -16.77 10.19 -15.56
CA VAL A 75 -15.66 10.78 -14.78
C VAL A 75 -15.97 10.81 -13.29
N PHE A 76 -17.22 11.10 -12.89
CA PHE A 76 -17.61 11.10 -11.49
C PHE A 76 -17.53 9.70 -10.86
N LEU A 77 -17.94 8.66 -11.60
CA LEU A 77 -17.80 7.28 -11.12
C LEU A 77 -16.31 6.88 -11.01
N ALA A 78 -15.49 7.25 -11.99
CA ALA A 78 -14.05 7.00 -11.96
C ALA A 78 -13.36 7.71 -10.78
N LEU A 79 -13.73 8.96 -10.49
CA LEU A 79 -13.22 9.72 -9.34
C LEU A 79 -13.64 9.06 -8.03
N LEU A 80 -14.90 8.64 -7.91
CA LEU A 80 -15.44 8.00 -6.72
C LEU A 80 -14.78 6.64 -6.45
N LEU A 81 -14.62 5.79 -7.48
CA LEU A 81 -13.91 4.52 -7.35
C LEU A 81 -12.41 4.73 -7.11
N GLY A 82 -11.80 5.73 -7.74
CA GLY A 82 -10.41 6.12 -7.46
C GLY A 82 -10.22 6.56 -6.01
N PHE A 83 -11.16 7.32 -5.46
CA PHE A 83 -11.17 7.70 -4.05
C PHE A 83 -11.34 6.47 -3.13
N GLN A 84 -12.20 5.52 -3.50
CA GLN A 84 -12.34 4.25 -2.79
C GLN A 84 -11.02 3.45 -2.81
N HIS A 85 -10.33 3.37 -3.95
CA HIS A 85 -9.01 2.73 -4.03
C HIS A 85 -7.99 3.44 -3.13
N ALA A 86 -7.94 4.77 -3.17
CA ALA A 86 -7.06 5.56 -2.30
C ALA A 86 -7.32 5.28 -0.81
N LEU A 87 -8.59 5.21 -0.39
CA LEU A 87 -8.94 4.85 0.98
C LEU A 87 -8.60 3.38 1.31
N ALA A 88 -8.82 2.45 0.39
CA ALA A 88 -8.53 1.03 0.62
C ALA A 88 -7.03 0.77 0.86
N MET A 89 -6.16 1.43 0.10
CA MET A 89 -4.70 1.29 0.19
C MET A 89 -4.07 2.14 1.30
N LEU A 90 -4.75 3.17 1.80
CA LEU A 90 -4.21 4.17 2.73
C LEU A 90 -3.53 3.52 3.94
N ALA A 91 -4.22 2.61 4.63
CA ALA A 91 -3.68 1.94 5.82
C ALA A 91 -2.40 1.14 5.51
N GLY A 92 -2.36 0.47 4.34
CA GLY A 92 -1.19 -0.28 3.89
C GLY A 92 0.02 0.61 3.59
N ILE A 93 -0.19 1.84 3.13
CA ILE A 93 0.90 2.74 2.72
C ILE A 93 1.48 3.53 3.89
N ILE A 94 0.63 3.93 4.84
CA ILE A 94 1.08 4.75 5.98
C ILE A 94 1.73 3.90 7.08
N THR A 95 1.38 2.61 7.18
CA THR A 95 1.84 1.76 8.29
C THR A 95 3.34 1.47 8.25
N PRO A 96 3.95 1.05 7.12
CA PRO A 96 5.39 0.80 7.04
C PRO A 96 6.27 2.00 7.43
N PRO A 97 6.09 3.23 6.90
CA PRO A 97 6.93 4.35 7.30
C PRO A 97 6.80 4.70 8.79
N ILE A 98 5.61 4.50 9.40
CA ILE A 98 5.40 4.71 10.85
C ILE A 98 6.18 3.66 11.68
N ILE A 99 6.12 2.39 11.28
CA ILE A 99 6.83 1.32 11.99
C ILE A 99 8.35 1.50 11.84
N LEU A 100 8.82 1.79 10.63
CA LEU A 100 10.24 2.00 10.35
C LEU A 100 10.78 3.22 11.08
N SER A 101 10.08 4.36 11.04
CA SER A 101 10.49 5.56 11.77
C SER A 101 10.54 5.33 13.28
N GLY A 102 9.57 4.59 13.82
CA GLY A 102 9.56 4.19 15.23
C GLY A 102 10.75 3.29 15.58
N SER A 103 11.05 2.30 14.75
CA SER A 103 12.17 1.36 14.99
C SER A 103 13.55 2.00 14.87
N ALA A 104 13.70 3.05 14.05
CA ALA A 104 14.93 3.84 13.93
C ALA A 104 14.95 5.08 14.86
N ASN A 105 13.96 5.20 15.76
CA ASN A 105 13.77 6.30 16.70
C ASN A 105 13.83 7.70 16.05
N LEU A 106 13.33 7.84 14.81
CA LEU A 106 13.34 9.11 14.10
C LEU A 106 12.45 10.15 14.81
N ILE A 107 12.75 11.42 14.58
CA ILE A 107 11.95 12.51 15.13
C ILE A 107 10.56 12.55 14.49
N GLN A 108 9.57 13.10 15.20
CA GLN A 108 8.18 13.18 14.71
C GLN A 108 8.07 13.89 13.35
N ALA A 109 8.90 14.91 13.11
CA ALA A 109 8.93 15.63 11.84
C ALA A 109 9.41 14.75 10.66
N ASP A 110 10.31 13.79 10.90
CA ASP A 110 10.75 12.83 9.89
C ASP A 110 9.63 11.83 9.58
N GLN A 111 8.92 11.35 10.61
CA GLN A 111 7.78 10.46 10.45
C GLN A 111 6.65 11.10 9.63
N GLN A 112 6.28 12.35 9.93
CA GLN A 112 5.28 13.10 9.16
C GLN A 112 5.70 13.30 7.70
N TYR A 113 6.97 13.60 7.48
CA TYR A 113 7.55 13.70 6.14
C TYR A 113 7.49 12.35 5.41
N LEU A 114 7.89 11.24 6.03
CA LEU A 114 7.91 9.92 5.41
C LEU A 114 6.49 9.46 5.03
N VAL A 115 5.49 9.67 5.90
CA VAL A 115 4.09 9.32 5.60
C VAL A 115 3.60 10.08 4.36
N SER A 116 3.86 11.39 4.27
CA SER A 116 3.41 12.19 3.14
C SER A 116 4.21 11.93 1.86
N ALA A 117 5.53 11.73 1.95
CA ALA A 117 6.36 11.31 0.83
C ALA A 117 5.93 9.95 0.27
N CYS A 118 5.60 9.00 1.15
CA CYS A 118 5.10 7.68 0.78
C CYS A 118 3.79 7.77 -0.01
N LEU A 119 2.84 8.60 0.43
CA LEU A 119 1.57 8.82 -0.28
C LEU A 119 1.78 9.45 -1.67
N ILE A 120 2.65 10.46 -1.78
CA ILE A 120 2.96 11.13 -3.05
C ILE A 120 3.60 10.13 -4.02
N MET A 121 4.63 9.42 -3.57
CA MET A 121 5.37 8.47 -4.42
C MET A 121 4.52 7.26 -4.78
N SER A 122 3.76 6.68 -3.85
CA SER A 122 2.83 5.58 -4.16
C SER A 122 1.88 5.95 -5.30
N GLY A 123 1.36 7.19 -5.32
CA GLY A 123 0.54 7.68 -6.43
C GLY A 123 1.30 7.75 -7.76
N ILE A 124 2.50 8.32 -7.76
CA ILE A 124 3.35 8.44 -8.97
C ILE A 124 3.77 7.06 -9.49
N LEU A 125 4.24 6.17 -8.62
CA LEU A 125 4.71 4.84 -8.96
C LEU A 125 3.55 3.94 -9.40
N SER A 126 2.36 4.09 -8.83
CA SER A 126 1.14 3.43 -9.32
C SER A 126 0.83 3.85 -10.75
N ILE A 127 0.99 5.13 -11.12
CA ILE A 127 0.79 5.59 -12.51
C ILE A 127 1.80 4.88 -13.44
N ILE A 128 3.06 4.75 -13.03
CA ILE A 128 4.09 4.04 -13.81
C ILE A 128 3.71 2.56 -13.97
N GLN A 129 3.27 1.89 -12.90
CA GLN A 129 2.91 0.46 -12.90
C GLN A 129 1.63 0.16 -13.70
N ILE A 130 0.65 1.06 -13.64
CA ILE A 130 -0.62 0.96 -14.38
C ILE A 130 -0.37 1.22 -15.87
N SER A 131 0.52 2.17 -16.19
CA SER A 131 0.91 2.42 -17.57
C SER A 131 1.65 1.21 -18.17
N ARG A 132 1.59 1.06 -19.49
CA ARG A 132 2.34 0.04 -20.21
C ARG A 132 3.25 0.73 -21.23
N PHE A 133 4.42 1.16 -20.78
CA PHE A 133 5.40 1.81 -21.65
C PHE A 133 6.24 0.77 -22.38
N HIS A 134 6.26 0.83 -23.71
CA HIS A 134 7.11 -0.04 -24.50
C HIS A 134 8.55 0.49 -24.50
N ILE A 135 9.52 -0.35 -24.12
CA ILE A 135 10.93 0.03 -24.12
C ILE A 135 11.42 0.07 -25.57
N TRP A 136 11.89 1.24 -26.01
CA TRP A 136 12.32 1.46 -27.39
C TRP A 136 13.38 0.44 -27.82
N LYS A 137 13.14 -0.24 -28.94
CA LYS A 137 14.00 -1.28 -29.54
C LYS A 137 14.15 -2.60 -28.77
N SER A 138 13.35 -2.85 -27.74
CA SER A 138 13.34 -4.15 -27.03
C SER A 138 11.95 -4.78 -27.04
N PRO A 139 11.81 -6.11 -26.86
CA PRO A 139 10.50 -6.75 -26.75
C PRO A 139 9.80 -6.49 -25.39
N TYR A 140 10.47 -5.81 -24.45
CA TYR A 140 10.01 -5.63 -23.09
C TYR A 140 9.13 -4.39 -22.92
N TYR A 141 8.26 -4.45 -21.92
CA TYR A 141 7.39 -3.37 -21.49
C TYR A 141 7.72 -3.03 -20.04
N ILE A 142 7.49 -1.79 -19.63
CA ILE A 142 7.50 -1.36 -18.24
C ILE A 142 6.04 -1.15 -17.85
N GLY A 143 5.66 -1.80 -16.76
CA GLY A 143 4.33 -1.77 -16.19
C GLY A 143 3.41 -2.84 -16.77
N THR A 144 2.26 -2.96 -16.13
CA THR A 144 1.32 -4.09 -16.30
C THR A 144 0.25 -3.79 -17.33
N GLY A 145 -0.09 -2.51 -17.56
CA GLY A 145 -1.26 -2.13 -18.32
C GLY A 145 -2.56 -2.58 -17.65
N LEU A 146 -2.59 -2.68 -16.32
CA LEU A 146 -3.71 -3.12 -15.48
C LEU A 146 -3.83 -2.19 -14.29
N ILE A 147 -4.91 -2.32 -13.52
CA ILE A 147 -5.02 -1.67 -12.20
C ILE A 147 -4.06 -2.39 -11.25
N SER A 148 -2.81 -1.94 -11.24
CA SER A 148 -1.73 -2.45 -10.41
C SER A 148 -1.26 -1.33 -9.50
N VAL A 149 -1.79 -1.33 -8.28
CA VAL A 149 -1.54 -0.30 -7.28
C VAL A 149 -0.22 -0.60 -6.57
N VAL A 150 0.63 0.42 -6.42
CA VAL A 150 1.94 0.28 -5.78
C VAL A 150 1.92 0.91 -4.39
N GLY A 151 2.50 0.22 -3.41
CA GLY A 151 2.68 0.70 -2.05
C GLY A 151 3.99 0.18 -1.46
N THR A 152 4.34 0.66 -0.27
CA THR A 152 5.48 0.14 0.49
C THR A 152 5.20 -1.28 0.96
N SER A 153 6.13 -2.20 0.69
CA SER A 153 5.95 -3.59 1.11
C SER A 153 6.17 -3.78 2.61
N PHE A 154 5.35 -4.63 3.20
CA PHE A 154 5.46 -5.07 4.57
C PHE A 154 6.62 -6.05 4.78
N ALA A 155 7.13 -6.68 3.71
CA ALA A 155 8.23 -7.63 3.76
C ALA A 155 9.56 -7.00 4.19
N THR A 156 9.73 -5.69 4.02
CA THR A 156 10.93 -4.96 4.44
C THR A 156 10.99 -4.72 5.94
N ILE A 157 9.83 -4.69 6.62
CA ILE A 157 9.74 -4.32 8.04
C ILE A 157 10.50 -5.30 8.95
N PRO A 158 10.30 -6.63 8.92
CA PRO A 158 10.99 -7.53 9.84
C PRO A 158 12.51 -7.51 9.65
N VAL A 159 12.95 -7.35 8.41
CA VAL A 159 14.37 -7.22 8.06
C VAL A 159 14.94 -5.91 8.58
N ALA A 160 14.23 -4.80 8.38
CA ALA A 160 14.65 -3.49 8.86
C ALA A 160 14.66 -3.42 10.40
N THR A 161 13.65 -3.94 11.09
CA THR A 161 13.62 -3.95 12.57
C THR A 161 14.76 -4.78 13.14
N GLY A 162 15.03 -5.95 12.56
CA GLY A 162 16.19 -6.77 12.92
C GLY A 162 17.51 -6.05 12.65
N ALA A 163 17.62 -5.40 11.49
CA ALA A 163 18.81 -4.63 11.12
C ALA A 163 19.06 -3.46 12.06
N PHE A 164 18.04 -2.67 12.40
CA PHE A 164 18.18 -1.57 13.35
C PHE A 164 18.60 -2.07 14.72
N SER A 165 18.00 -3.15 15.23
CA SER A 165 18.41 -3.76 16.50
C SER A 165 19.91 -4.12 16.51
N GLN A 166 20.40 -4.67 15.39
CA GLN A 166 21.82 -4.99 15.23
C GLN A 166 22.69 -3.74 15.05
N MET A 167 22.22 -2.70 14.36
CA MET A 167 22.93 -1.43 14.20
C MET A 167 23.10 -0.70 15.54
N TYR A 168 22.10 -0.74 16.42
CA TYR A 168 22.24 -0.25 17.80
C TYR A 168 23.20 -1.12 18.62
N ALA A 169 23.12 -2.45 18.51
CA ALA A 169 24.00 -3.36 19.25
C ALA A 169 25.49 -3.25 18.82
N THR A 170 25.74 -2.95 17.55
CA THR A 170 27.10 -2.80 17.00
C THR A 170 27.67 -1.39 17.11
N GLY A 171 26.88 -0.42 17.59
CA GLY A 171 27.27 0.98 17.74
C GLY A 171 27.29 1.78 16.44
N PHE A 172 26.71 1.25 15.35
CA PHE A 172 26.50 2.01 14.12
C PHE A 172 25.46 3.12 14.33
N CYS A 173 24.40 2.82 15.10
CA CYS A 173 23.43 3.80 15.55
C CYS A 173 23.78 4.31 16.95
N PRO A 174 23.54 5.61 17.24
CA PRO A 174 23.82 6.17 18.56
C PRO A 174 22.83 5.63 19.60
N SER A 175 23.33 5.37 20.80
CA SER A 175 22.54 5.05 22.00
C SER A 175 22.99 5.95 23.14
N ASP A 176 22.07 6.30 24.03
CA ASP A 176 22.36 7.11 25.22
C ASP A 176 23.19 6.33 26.24
N ALA A 177 23.75 7.02 27.24
CA ALA A 177 24.55 6.42 28.32
C ALA A 177 23.80 5.31 29.08
N ASP A 178 22.46 5.40 29.13
CA ASP A 178 21.57 4.42 29.75
C ASP A 178 21.17 3.25 28.82
N GLY A 179 21.72 3.19 27.60
CA GLY A 179 21.44 2.16 26.61
C GLY A 179 20.15 2.36 25.82
N ASN A 180 19.48 3.52 25.97
CA ASN A 180 18.29 3.86 25.20
C ASN A 180 18.67 4.23 23.75
N PRO A 181 17.97 3.71 22.73
CA PRO A 181 18.30 4.01 21.34
C PRO A 181 17.98 5.48 21.00
N LEU A 182 18.95 6.19 20.42
CA LEU A 182 18.79 7.57 19.94
C LEU A 182 18.34 7.58 18.47
N PRO A 183 17.86 8.73 17.94
CA PRO A 183 17.48 8.85 16.54
C PRO A 183 18.62 8.47 15.59
N CYS A 184 18.37 7.51 14.70
CA CYS A 184 19.38 7.00 13.77
C CYS A 184 18.99 7.23 12.29
N PRO A 185 19.05 8.48 11.78
CA PRO A 185 18.77 8.78 10.37
C PRO A 185 19.79 8.12 9.42
N ASP A 186 21.04 7.93 9.86
CA ASP A 186 22.07 7.25 9.08
C ASP A 186 21.75 5.74 8.89
N GLY A 187 21.15 5.09 9.89
CA GLY A 187 20.66 3.71 9.78
C GLY A 187 19.55 3.59 8.75
N TYR A 188 18.58 4.51 8.78
CA TYR A 188 17.49 4.53 7.80
C TYR A 188 18.01 4.83 6.38
N GLY A 189 18.93 5.79 6.25
CA GLY A 189 19.62 6.06 4.98
C GLY A 189 20.42 4.86 4.46
N ALA A 190 20.96 4.03 5.35
CA ALA A 190 21.62 2.80 5.00
C ALA A 190 20.68 1.70 4.53
N LEU A 191 19.51 1.57 5.15
CA LEU A 191 18.42 0.71 4.69
C LEU A 191 18.00 1.08 3.25
N ILE A 192 17.76 2.36 2.98
CA ILE A 192 17.39 2.87 1.64
C ILE A 192 18.49 2.61 0.61
N ALA A 193 19.74 2.93 0.93
CA ALA A 193 20.85 2.75 -0.02
C ALA A 193 21.02 1.26 -0.37
N THR A 194 20.85 0.38 0.61
CA THR A 194 20.98 -1.06 0.43
C THR A 194 19.77 -1.62 -0.32
N SER A 195 18.56 -1.10 -0.08
CA SER A 195 17.35 -1.50 -0.83
C SER A 195 17.45 -1.10 -2.30
N CYS A 196 17.92 0.11 -2.63
CA CYS A 196 18.22 0.53 -4.00
C CYS A 196 19.15 -0.44 -4.74
N VAL A 197 20.21 -0.91 -4.08
CA VAL A 197 21.14 -1.88 -4.67
C VAL A 197 20.46 -3.23 -4.89
N CYS A 198 19.64 -3.67 -3.94
CA CYS A 198 18.92 -4.95 -4.04
C CYS A 198 17.76 -4.90 -5.04
N ALA A 199 17.15 -3.74 -5.28
CA ALA A 199 16.14 -3.54 -6.32
C ALA A 199 16.68 -3.84 -7.73
N LEU A 200 18.00 -3.69 -7.95
CA LEU A 200 18.64 -4.10 -9.19
C LEU A 200 18.52 -5.61 -9.42
N LEU A 201 18.53 -6.43 -8.36
CA LEU A 201 18.31 -7.88 -8.48
C LEU A 201 16.92 -8.16 -9.07
N GLU A 202 15.88 -7.49 -8.56
CA GLU A 202 14.52 -7.66 -9.04
C GLU A 202 14.38 -7.24 -10.52
N ILE A 203 15.00 -6.12 -10.90
CA ILE A 203 15.09 -5.70 -12.31
C ILE A 203 15.75 -6.79 -13.16
N LEU A 204 16.86 -7.38 -12.68
CA LEU A 204 17.52 -8.47 -13.40
C LEU A 204 16.65 -9.73 -13.49
N MET A 205 15.91 -10.05 -12.42
CA MET A 205 14.97 -11.17 -12.39
C MET A 205 13.81 -10.98 -13.36
N SER A 206 13.36 -9.74 -13.60
CA SER A 206 12.27 -9.44 -14.54
C SER A 206 12.55 -9.90 -15.98
N PHE A 207 13.83 -9.96 -16.38
CA PHE A 207 14.25 -10.46 -17.69
C PHE A 207 14.26 -11.99 -17.78
N THR A 208 14.12 -12.68 -16.65
CA THR A 208 14.00 -14.14 -16.61
C THR A 208 12.57 -14.55 -17.02
N PRO A 209 12.40 -15.65 -17.77
CA PRO A 209 11.06 -16.15 -18.10
C PRO A 209 10.20 -16.42 -16.85
N PRO A 210 8.95 -15.95 -16.78
CA PRO A 210 8.06 -16.17 -15.63
C PRO A 210 7.86 -17.65 -15.30
N ARG A 211 7.94 -18.53 -16.30
CA ARG A 211 7.87 -19.99 -16.13
C ARG A 211 9.00 -20.53 -15.26
N ILE A 212 10.20 -19.97 -15.38
CA ILE A 212 11.35 -20.37 -14.58
C ILE A 212 11.17 -19.86 -13.15
N LEU A 213 10.77 -18.60 -12.98
CA LEU A 213 10.49 -18.03 -11.66
C LEU A 213 9.42 -18.83 -10.91
N LYS A 214 8.31 -19.17 -11.56
CA LYS A 214 7.24 -20.03 -10.99
C LYS A 214 7.70 -21.46 -10.68
N LYS A 215 8.76 -21.95 -11.33
CA LYS A 215 9.33 -23.28 -11.08
C LYS A 215 10.34 -23.26 -9.92
N ILE A 216 11.15 -22.20 -9.81
CA ILE A 216 12.09 -22.00 -8.70
C ILE A 216 11.30 -21.71 -7.42
N PHE A 217 10.23 -20.94 -7.55
CA PHE A 217 9.41 -20.46 -6.44
C PHE A 217 7.94 -20.86 -6.62
N PRO A 218 7.60 -22.15 -6.46
CA PRO A 218 6.24 -22.62 -6.58
C PRO A 218 5.35 -22.09 -5.43
N PRO A 219 4.01 -22.16 -5.57
CA PRO A 219 3.07 -21.70 -4.52
C PRO A 219 3.29 -22.30 -3.13
N ILE A 220 3.86 -23.51 -3.06
CA ILE A 220 4.23 -24.17 -1.81
C ILE A 220 5.40 -23.48 -1.08
N VAL A 221 6.17 -22.63 -1.76
CA VAL A 221 7.23 -21.80 -1.18
C VAL A 221 6.75 -20.37 -0.97
N THR A 222 6.07 -19.79 -1.96
CA THR A 222 5.57 -18.40 -1.87
C THR A 222 4.57 -18.25 -0.72
N GLY A 223 3.60 -19.16 -0.62
CA GLY A 223 2.49 -19.08 0.34
C GLY A 223 2.95 -19.07 1.81
N PRO A 224 3.75 -20.05 2.27
CA PRO A 224 4.27 -20.06 3.64
C PRO A 224 5.16 -18.85 3.95
N THR A 225 5.92 -18.35 2.96
CA THR A 225 6.78 -17.18 3.15
C THR A 225 5.95 -15.92 3.42
N VAL A 226 4.93 -15.66 2.60
CA VAL A 226 4.01 -14.52 2.78
C VAL A 226 3.22 -14.66 4.09
N MET A 227 2.79 -15.89 4.45
CA MET A 227 2.15 -16.16 5.73
C MET A 227 3.06 -15.80 6.92
N LEU A 228 4.34 -16.20 6.87
CA LEU A 228 5.28 -15.95 7.97
C LEU A 228 5.59 -14.46 8.12
N ILE A 229 5.67 -13.70 7.02
CA ILE A 229 5.78 -12.24 7.05
C ILE A 229 4.59 -11.65 7.81
N GLY A 230 3.36 -12.03 7.45
CA GLY A 230 2.15 -11.60 8.16
C GLY A 230 2.15 -11.94 9.65
N VAL A 231 2.54 -13.18 10.01
CA VAL A 231 2.65 -13.63 11.41
C VAL A 231 3.70 -12.82 12.18
N SER A 232 4.84 -12.49 11.58
CA SER A 232 5.85 -11.67 12.27
C SER A 232 5.35 -10.24 12.55
N LEU A 233 4.57 -9.68 11.63
CA LEU A 233 4.06 -8.31 11.71
C LEU A 233 2.85 -8.15 12.61
N ILE A 234 2.10 -9.24 12.85
CA ILE A 234 1.01 -9.23 13.81
C ILE A 234 1.51 -8.88 15.22
N SER A 235 2.76 -9.23 15.56
CA SER A 235 3.38 -8.88 16.84
C SER A 235 3.42 -7.37 17.03
N SER A 236 3.97 -6.65 16.05
CA SER A 236 4.01 -5.19 16.07
C SER A 236 2.62 -4.56 16.12
N GLY A 237 1.62 -5.17 15.45
CA GLY A 237 0.23 -4.75 15.56
C GLY A 237 -0.32 -4.88 16.99
N PHE A 238 -0.10 -6.02 17.64
CA PHE A 238 -0.53 -6.25 19.03
C PHE A 238 0.22 -5.42 20.06
N GLU A 239 1.52 -5.19 19.86
CA GLU A 239 2.31 -4.29 20.72
C GLU A 239 1.75 -2.87 20.69
N ASN A 240 1.44 -2.35 19.49
CA ASN A 240 0.81 -1.04 19.33
C ASN A 240 -0.61 -0.99 19.92
N TRP A 241 -1.38 -2.07 19.77
CA TRP A 241 -2.70 -2.18 20.39
C TRP A 241 -2.60 -2.16 21.93
N ALA A 242 -1.60 -2.83 22.50
CA ALA A 242 -1.40 -2.83 23.95
C ALA A 242 -0.93 -1.47 24.52
N GLY A 243 -0.43 -0.55 23.69
CA GLY A 243 -0.03 0.78 24.10
C GLY A 243 1.35 1.24 23.63
N GLY A 244 2.03 0.47 22.76
CA GLY A 244 3.28 0.88 22.12
C GLY A 244 4.38 -0.19 22.17
N SER A 245 5.49 0.07 21.49
CA SER A 245 6.67 -0.81 21.43
C SER A 245 7.88 -0.23 22.19
N GLY A 246 9.01 -0.96 22.20
CA GLY A 246 10.27 -0.49 22.80
C GLY A 246 10.20 -0.36 24.33
N SER A 247 10.68 0.75 24.87
CA SER A 247 10.75 0.99 26.33
C SER A 247 9.37 1.03 27.02
N CYS A 248 8.29 1.14 26.26
CA CYS A 248 6.93 0.99 26.79
C CYS A 248 6.60 -0.48 27.12
N LEU A 249 7.09 -1.43 26.32
CA LEU A 249 6.86 -2.86 26.50
C LEU A 249 7.50 -3.40 27.80
N SER A 250 8.65 -2.85 28.20
CA SER A 250 9.38 -3.28 29.39
C SER A 250 8.76 -2.79 30.71
N ARG A 251 7.69 -1.98 30.66
CA ARG A 251 6.98 -1.44 31.83
C ARG A 251 7.93 -0.86 32.89
N PRO A 252 8.77 0.13 32.54
CA PRO A 252 9.73 0.69 33.48
C PRO A 252 9.01 1.40 34.64
N GLU A 253 9.48 1.19 35.87
CA GLU A 253 8.91 1.85 37.05
C GLU A 253 9.24 3.35 37.10
N THR A 254 10.34 3.77 36.45
CA THR A 254 10.83 5.15 36.40
C THR A 254 11.25 5.54 34.98
N GLY A 255 11.04 6.79 34.59
CA GLY A 255 11.47 7.35 33.31
C GLY A 255 10.33 7.87 32.44
N LEU A 256 10.68 8.38 31.25
CA LEU A 256 9.76 9.03 30.31
C LEU A 256 8.68 8.09 29.75
N TYR A 257 8.97 6.78 29.73
CA TYR A 257 8.11 5.72 29.18
C TYR A 257 7.39 4.88 30.24
N ARG A 258 7.33 5.36 31.50
CA ARG A 258 6.51 4.72 32.56
C ARG A 258 5.02 4.66 32.14
N LEU A 259 4.57 5.73 31.50
CA LEU A 259 3.26 5.81 30.85
C LEU A 259 3.48 5.97 29.36
N CYS A 260 2.61 5.35 28.57
CA CYS A 260 2.73 5.29 27.13
C CYS A 260 1.74 6.24 26.46
N PRO A 261 2.11 6.90 25.34
CA PRO A 261 3.40 6.81 24.63
C PRO A 261 4.56 7.53 25.34
N THR A 262 4.27 8.55 26.16
CA THR A 262 5.22 9.15 27.12
C THR A 262 4.43 9.73 28.31
N ILE A 263 5.08 9.99 29.44
CA ILE A 263 4.46 10.66 30.61
C ILE A 263 3.90 12.06 30.30
N ASN A 264 4.36 12.69 29.21
CA ASN A 264 3.93 14.02 28.79
C ASN A 264 2.71 13.98 27.86
N ALA A 265 2.29 12.78 27.43
CA ALA A 265 1.19 12.63 26.50
C ALA A 265 -0.16 12.86 27.20
N PRO A 266 -1.15 13.42 26.49
CA PRO A 266 -2.51 13.52 27.01
C PRO A 266 -3.06 12.11 27.20
N HIS A 267 -3.57 11.84 28.41
CA HIS A 267 -4.15 10.55 28.80
C HIS A 267 -3.18 9.35 28.69
N ALA A 268 -1.94 9.54 29.15
CA ALA A 268 -0.93 8.48 29.19
C ALA A 268 -1.25 7.40 30.23
N LEU A 269 -1.18 6.13 29.82
CA LEU A 269 -1.54 4.97 30.66
C LEU A 269 -0.41 3.92 30.64
N PRO A 270 -0.37 3.01 31.63
CA PRO A 270 0.59 1.91 31.61
C PRO A 270 0.33 0.98 30.42
N TRP A 271 1.40 0.34 29.95
CA TRP A 271 1.33 -0.62 28.85
C TRP A 271 0.39 -1.80 29.19
N GLY A 272 -0.53 -2.09 28.28
CA GLY A 272 -1.56 -3.11 28.45
C GLY A 272 -2.73 -2.68 29.34
N SER A 273 -2.96 -1.38 29.51
CA SER A 273 -4.16 -0.86 30.18
C SER A 273 -5.44 -1.29 29.46
N ALA A 274 -6.55 -1.40 30.20
CA ALA A 274 -7.83 -1.87 29.67
C ALA A 274 -8.37 -0.92 28.59
N GLU A 275 -8.04 0.37 28.69
CA GLU A 275 -8.45 1.41 27.76
C GLU A 275 -7.75 1.27 26.40
N PHE A 276 -6.45 0.96 26.37
CA PHE A 276 -5.74 0.68 25.11
C PHE A 276 -6.30 -0.57 24.42
N VAL A 277 -6.51 -1.64 25.19
CA VAL A 277 -7.16 -2.85 24.68
C VAL A 277 -8.57 -2.54 24.16
N GLY A 278 -9.35 -1.75 24.90
CA GLY A 278 -10.68 -1.31 24.54
C GLY A 278 -10.73 -0.50 23.24
N LEU A 279 -9.78 0.42 23.04
CA LEU A 279 -9.69 1.23 21.82
C LEU A 279 -9.41 0.39 20.58
N GLY A 280 -8.39 -0.47 20.61
CA GLY A 280 -8.12 -1.33 19.45
C GLY A 280 -9.20 -2.41 19.24
N PHE A 281 -9.86 -2.87 20.31
CA PHE A 281 -11.01 -3.77 20.19
C PHE A 281 -12.18 -3.07 19.50
N LEU A 282 -12.43 -1.80 19.84
CA LEU A 282 -13.43 -0.98 19.18
C LEU A 282 -13.12 -0.80 17.70
N VAL A 283 -11.86 -0.52 17.33
CA VAL A 283 -11.42 -0.48 15.92
C VAL A 283 -11.77 -1.80 15.23
N PHE A 284 -11.36 -2.93 15.80
CA PHE A 284 -11.58 -4.25 15.21
C PHE A 284 -13.08 -4.57 15.05
N VAL A 285 -13.89 -4.33 16.08
CA VAL A 285 -15.35 -4.50 16.02
C VAL A 285 -15.97 -3.58 14.97
N SER A 286 -15.48 -2.34 14.83
CA SER A 286 -15.97 -1.40 13.83
C SER A 286 -15.67 -1.88 12.41
N ILE A 287 -14.51 -2.50 12.16
CA ILE A 287 -14.18 -3.15 10.88
C ILE A 287 -15.18 -4.27 10.60
N VAL A 288 -15.40 -5.18 11.57
CA VAL A 288 -16.31 -6.32 11.42
C VAL A 288 -17.75 -5.87 11.15
N LEU A 289 -18.22 -4.84 11.85
CA LEU A 289 -19.56 -4.27 11.63
C LEU A 289 -19.68 -3.62 10.24
N THR A 290 -18.63 -2.91 9.81
CA THR A 290 -18.58 -2.28 8.48
C THR A 290 -18.57 -3.32 7.37
N GLU A 291 -17.84 -4.42 7.52
CA GLU A 291 -17.81 -5.50 6.54
C GLU A 291 -19.15 -6.25 6.48
N ARG A 292 -19.80 -6.42 7.64
CA ARG A 292 -21.08 -7.14 7.75
C ARG A 292 -22.25 -6.34 7.19
N PHE A 293 -22.33 -5.04 7.46
CA PHE A 293 -23.51 -4.21 7.15
C PHE A 293 -23.26 -3.13 6.09
N GLY A 294 -22.00 -2.89 5.73
CA GLY A 294 -21.59 -1.82 4.82
C GLY A 294 -22.13 -1.98 3.40
N SER A 295 -22.22 -0.84 2.70
CA SER A 295 -22.44 -0.82 1.25
C SER A 295 -21.20 -1.32 0.50
N PRO A 296 -21.29 -1.59 -0.83
CA PRO A 296 -20.13 -2.04 -1.61
C PRO A 296 -18.88 -1.17 -1.46
N ILE A 297 -19.03 0.17 -1.42
CA ILE A 297 -17.90 1.09 -1.18
C ILE A 297 -17.34 0.88 0.24
N MET A 298 -18.21 0.82 1.25
CA MET A 298 -17.80 0.74 2.64
C MET A 298 -17.03 -0.55 2.94
N LYS A 299 -17.41 -1.67 2.32
CA LYS A 299 -16.70 -2.96 2.51
C LYS A 299 -15.25 -2.88 2.05
N SER A 300 -15.00 -2.31 0.86
CA SER A 300 -13.61 -2.10 0.40
C SER A 300 -12.79 -1.15 1.27
N CYS A 301 -13.45 -0.25 2.03
CA CYS A 301 -12.81 0.70 2.93
C CYS A 301 -12.98 0.35 4.42
N ALA A 302 -13.40 -0.87 4.75
CA ALA A 302 -13.80 -1.25 6.10
C ALA A 302 -12.69 -1.02 7.14
N VAL A 303 -11.44 -1.31 6.76
CA VAL A 303 -10.26 -1.10 7.61
C VAL A 303 -10.07 0.38 7.97
N VAL A 304 -10.11 1.28 6.97
CA VAL A 304 -9.94 2.72 7.20
C VAL A 304 -11.14 3.34 7.92
N ILE A 305 -12.36 2.90 7.62
CA ILE A 305 -13.55 3.32 8.36
C ILE A 305 -13.45 2.90 9.83
N GLY A 306 -13.05 1.66 10.10
CA GLY A 306 -12.84 1.17 11.46
C GLY A 306 -11.77 1.95 12.22
N LEU A 307 -10.64 2.25 11.56
CA LEU A 307 -9.59 3.11 12.11
C LEU A 307 -10.12 4.51 12.41
N LEU A 308 -10.85 5.13 11.49
CA LEU A 308 -11.44 6.46 11.66
C LEU A 308 -12.39 6.51 12.85
N VAL A 309 -13.27 5.51 12.99
CA VAL A 309 -14.20 5.40 14.13
C VAL A 309 -13.41 5.29 15.45
N GLY A 310 -12.36 4.46 15.49
CA GLY A 310 -11.48 4.37 16.66
C GLY A 310 -10.77 5.68 16.98
N CYS A 311 -10.25 6.39 15.98
CA CYS A 311 -9.63 7.69 16.16
C CYS A 311 -10.61 8.75 16.69
N ILE A 312 -11.86 8.75 16.21
CA ILE A 312 -12.91 9.67 16.71
C ILE A 312 -13.20 9.40 18.18
N VAL A 313 -13.35 8.14 18.57
CA VAL A 313 -13.59 7.77 19.99
C VAL A 313 -12.36 8.07 20.85
N ALA A 314 -11.16 7.79 20.37
CA ALA A 314 -9.91 8.15 21.05
C ALA A 314 -9.82 9.66 21.30
N ALA A 315 -10.17 10.49 20.31
CA ALA A 315 -10.22 11.93 20.45
C ALA A 315 -11.28 12.39 21.46
N ALA A 316 -12.47 11.75 21.48
CA ALA A 316 -13.52 12.03 22.46
C ALA A 316 -13.09 11.66 23.89
N CYS A 317 -12.27 10.61 24.06
CA CYS A 317 -11.70 10.19 25.33
C CYS A 317 -10.44 10.98 25.74
N GLY A 318 -9.98 11.94 24.92
CA GLY A 318 -8.83 12.79 25.25
C GLY A 318 -7.45 12.25 24.85
N TYR A 319 -7.37 11.18 24.04
CA TYR A 319 -6.12 10.65 23.47
C TYR A 319 -5.69 11.43 22.22
N PHE A 320 -5.71 12.76 22.28
CA PHE A 320 -5.42 13.62 21.13
C PHE A 320 -4.53 14.79 21.53
N ASP A 321 -3.42 14.93 20.81
CA ASP A 321 -2.54 16.09 20.91
C ASP A 321 -2.59 16.91 19.61
N ARG A 322 -2.86 18.21 19.75
CA ARG A 322 -2.94 19.16 18.63
C ARG A 322 -1.59 19.74 18.26
N SER A 323 -0.60 19.69 19.16
CA SER A 323 0.68 20.38 18.99
C SER A 323 1.37 20.00 17.67
N GLY A 324 1.39 18.70 17.35
CA GLY A 324 2.01 18.17 16.13
C GLY A 324 1.23 18.47 14.85
N ILE A 325 -0.08 18.74 14.93
CA ILE A 325 -0.92 19.11 13.77
C ILE A 325 -0.75 20.59 13.47
N ASP A 326 -0.79 21.43 14.50
CA ASP A 326 -0.67 22.88 14.35
C ASP A 326 0.74 23.30 13.92
N ALA A 327 1.77 22.52 14.29
CA ALA A 327 3.16 22.73 13.87
C ALA A 327 3.49 22.14 12.49
N ALA A 328 2.61 21.31 11.91
CA ALA A 328 2.90 20.63 10.65
C ALA A 328 2.83 21.58 9.44
N PRO A 329 3.76 21.48 8.48
CA PRO A 329 3.69 22.26 7.26
C PRO A 329 2.52 21.82 6.37
N VAL A 330 1.86 22.79 5.73
CA VAL A 330 0.68 22.55 4.86
C VAL A 330 1.05 21.88 3.54
N ALA A 331 2.30 22.01 3.09
CA ALA A 331 2.80 21.41 1.86
C ALA A 331 4.11 20.65 2.13
N ASN A 332 4.24 19.48 1.51
CA ASN A 332 5.46 18.69 1.56
C ASN A 332 5.90 18.31 0.14
N PHE A 333 7.21 18.29 -0.09
CA PHE A 333 7.83 17.85 -1.34
C PHE A 333 8.72 16.64 -1.10
N ILE A 334 9.00 15.89 -2.17
CA ILE A 334 9.69 14.60 -2.11
C ILE A 334 11.06 14.68 -1.41
N TRP A 335 11.81 15.79 -1.52
CA TRP A 335 13.14 15.93 -0.91
C TRP A 335 13.22 17.02 0.16
N VAL A 336 12.12 17.30 0.88
CA VAL A 336 12.15 18.25 2.01
C VAL A 336 13.09 17.78 3.12
N ARG A 337 13.13 16.47 3.36
CA ARG A 337 14.13 15.83 4.22
C ARG A 337 14.91 14.81 3.41
N THR A 338 16.17 14.64 3.74
CA THR A 338 17.06 13.71 3.04
C THR A 338 17.83 12.88 4.06
N PHE A 339 18.13 11.65 3.66
CA PHE A 339 18.90 10.72 4.47
C PHE A 339 20.23 10.42 3.78
N LYS A 340 21.25 10.13 4.58
CA LYS A 340 22.58 9.84 4.08
C LYS A 340 22.61 8.44 3.47
N LEU A 341 22.86 8.35 2.17
CA LEU A 341 22.93 7.07 1.48
C LEU A 341 24.27 6.39 1.77
N GLN A 342 24.25 5.29 2.53
CA GLN A 342 25.42 4.46 2.81
C GLN A 342 25.07 2.98 2.75
N VAL A 343 25.67 2.24 1.82
CA VAL A 343 25.37 0.80 1.71
C VAL A 343 25.89 0.07 2.95
N TYR A 344 25.01 -0.70 3.61
CA TYR A 344 25.36 -1.49 4.78
C TYR A 344 25.44 -2.97 4.41
N GLY A 345 26.67 -3.47 4.31
CA GLY A 345 26.97 -4.83 3.86
C GLY A 345 26.16 -5.95 4.52
N PRO A 346 26.00 -5.97 5.86
CA PRO A 346 25.26 -7.04 6.54
C PRO A 346 23.77 -7.11 6.17
N LEU A 347 23.20 -6.03 5.61
CA LEU A 347 21.79 -5.96 5.23
C LEU A 347 21.54 -6.37 3.77
N VAL A 348 22.59 -6.48 2.95
CA VAL A 348 22.47 -6.83 1.52
C VAL A 348 21.78 -8.18 1.34
N LEU A 349 22.27 -9.24 1.99
CA LEU A 349 21.73 -10.60 1.79
C LEU A 349 20.27 -10.76 2.27
N PRO A 350 19.88 -10.22 3.45
CA PRO A 350 18.47 -10.17 3.84
C PRO A 350 17.59 -9.42 2.84
N LEU A 351 18.03 -8.24 2.36
CA LEU A 351 17.24 -7.47 1.40
C LEU A 351 17.15 -8.14 0.03
N LEU A 352 18.21 -8.78 -0.47
CA LEU A 352 18.12 -9.59 -1.70
C LEU A 352 17.04 -10.67 -1.58
N THR A 353 16.92 -11.28 -0.40
CA THR A 353 15.87 -12.26 -0.13
C THR A 353 14.48 -11.61 -0.14
N VAL A 354 14.34 -10.41 0.43
CA VAL A 354 13.08 -9.64 0.38
C VAL A 354 12.69 -9.32 -1.05
N TYR A 355 13.60 -8.81 -1.88
CA TYR A 355 13.31 -8.48 -3.29
C TYR A 355 12.94 -9.70 -4.13
N ILE A 356 13.42 -10.90 -3.79
CA ILE A 356 12.93 -12.15 -4.41
C ILE A 356 11.46 -12.40 -4.02
N VAL A 357 11.11 -12.19 -2.75
CA VAL A 357 9.74 -12.33 -2.27
C VAL A 357 8.81 -11.28 -2.91
N LEU A 358 9.26 -10.03 -3.05
CA LEU A 358 8.50 -8.97 -3.73
C LEU A 358 8.19 -9.34 -5.18
N ALA A 359 9.20 -9.81 -5.92
CA ALA A 359 8.99 -10.26 -7.30
C ALA A 359 7.95 -11.39 -7.38
N MET A 360 7.95 -12.32 -6.42
CA MET A 360 6.98 -13.42 -6.34
C MET A 360 5.57 -12.95 -5.97
N GLU A 361 5.47 -12.01 -5.03
CA GLU A 361 4.22 -11.34 -4.63
C GLU A 361 3.61 -10.60 -5.82
N ALA A 362 4.40 -9.78 -6.53
CA ALA A 362 4.00 -9.06 -7.72
C ALA A 362 3.48 -10.00 -8.83
N ILE A 363 4.13 -11.15 -9.06
CA ILE A 363 3.65 -12.16 -10.01
C ILE A 363 2.26 -12.68 -9.61
N GLY A 364 2.05 -12.94 -8.31
CA GLY A 364 0.78 -13.39 -7.75
C GLY A 364 -0.32 -12.34 -7.93
N ASP A 365 -0.05 -11.10 -7.53
CA ASP A 365 -0.99 -9.99 -7.57
C ASP A 365 -1.40 -9.62 -8.99
N ILE A 366 -0.45 -9.62 -9.93
CA ILE A 366 -0.74 -9.40 -11.36
C ILE A 366 -1.60 -10.55 -11.91
N THR A 367 -1.36 -11.79 -11.47
CA THR A 367 -2.16 -12.95 -11.89
C THR A 367 -3.60 -12.85 -11.36
N ALA A 368 -3.76 -12.51 -10.08
CA ALA A 368 -5.07 -12.29 -9.47
C ALA A 368 -5.80 -11.09 -10.12
N SER A 369 -5.08 -10.02 -10.41
CA SER A 369 -5.63 -8.84 -11.09
C SER A 369 -6.10 -9.17 -12.51
N CYS A 370 -5.37 -10.02 -13.24
CA CYS A 370 -5.83 -10.54 -14.54
C CYS A 370 -7.14 -11.32 -14.41
N ASP A 371 -7.24 -12.21 -13.43
CA ASP A 371 -8.43 -13.06 -13.21
C ASP A 371 -9.66 -12.22 -12.82
N VAL A 372 -9.50 -11.30 -11.86
CA VAL A 372 -10.56 -10.35 -11.44
C VAL A 372 -10.98 -9.44 -12.61
N SER A 373 -10.04 -9.04 -13.46
CA SER A 373 -10.30 -8.24 -14.65
C SER A 373 -10.79 -9.05 -15.85
N ARG A 374 -11.04 -10.36 -15.69
CA ARG A 374 -11.49 -11.28 -16.76
C ARG A 374 -10.55 -11.29 -17.97
N LEU A 375 -9.25 -11.16 -17.74
CA LEU A 375 -8.21 -11.20 -18.76
C LEU A 375 -7.55 -12.57 -18.82
N GLN A 376 -6.71 -12.76 -19.85
CA GLN A 376 -5.96 -13.99 -20.04
C GLN A 376 -4.96 -14.20 -18.89
N VAL A 377 -5.05 -15.36 -18.24
CA VAL A 377 -4.14 -15.82 -17.16
C VAL A 377 -3.05 -16.78 -17.66
N ASP A 378 -3.02 -17.04 -18.96
CA ASP A 378 -1.93 -17.76 -19.65
C ASP A 378 -1.72 -17.17 -21.05
N GLY A 379 -0.56 -17.40 -21.63
CA GLY A 379 -0.19 -16.93 -22.96
C GLY A 379 0.92 -15.87 -22.96
N ALA A 380 1.30 -15.41 -24.16
CA ALA A 380 2.42 -14.49 -24.35
C ALA A 380 2.13 -13.08 -23.79
N THR A 381 0.90 -12.61 -23.95
CA THR A 381 0.40 -11.33 -23.41
C THR A 381 0.48 -11.30 -21.89
N PHE A 382 -0.01 -12.35 -21.24
CA PHE A 382 0.06 -12.53 -19.79
C PHE A 382 1.50 -12.54 -19.26
N ASN A 383 2.38 -13.33 -19.89
CA ASN A 383 3.79 -13.36 -19.52
C ASN A 383 4.48 -12.01 -19.71
N SER A 384 4.13 -11.26 -20.77
CA SER A 384 4.63 -9.90 -20.98
C SER A 384 4.14 -8.92 -19.90
N ARG A 385 2.90 -9.04 -19.42
CA ARG A 385 2.38 -8.21 -18.32
C ARG A 385 3.08 -8.51 -17.00
N ILE A 386 3.36 -9.79 -16.73
CA ILE A 386 4.16 -10.18 -15.56
C ILE A 386 5.56 -9.61 -15.65
N GLN A 387 6.28 -9.83 -16.75
CA GLN A 387 7.64 -9.32 -16.90
C GLN A 387 7.70 -7.79 -16.78
N GLY A 388 6.77 -7.09 -17.43
CA GLY A 388 6.71 -5.64 -17.33
C GLY A 388 6.30 -5.13 -15.95
N GLY A 389 5.46 -5.87 -15.25
CA GLY A 389 5.08 -5.57 -13.87
C GLY A 389 6.24 -5.73 -12.89
N VAL A 390 6.97 -6.86 -12.93
CA VAL A 390 8.16 -7.08 -12.07
C VAL A 390 9.27 -6.09 -12.41
N LEU A 391 9.46 -5.77 -13.70
CA LEU A 391 10.44 -4.76 -14.12
C LEU A 391 10.09 -3.38 -13.56
N ALA A 392 8.81 -2.99 -13.66
CA ALA A 392 8.35 -1.73 -13.12
C ALA A 392 8.38 -1.71 -11.59
N ASP A 393 8.15 -2.83 -10.92
CA ASP A 393 8.25 -2.94 -9.46
C ASP A 393 9.68 -2.66 -8.97
N GLY A 394 10.68 -3.35 -9.54
CA GLY A 394 12.10 -3.10 -9.20
C GLY A 394 12.57 -1.68 -9.58
N LEU A 395 12.13 -1.14 -10.72
CA LEU A 395 12.41 0.25 -11.09
C LEU A 395 11.75 1.25 -10.12
N ASN A 396 10.51 0.99 -9.74
CA ASN A 396 9.78 1.80 -8.77
C ASN A 396 10.45 1.74 -7.41
N GLY A 397 10.96 0.57 -6.97
CA GLY A 397 11.75 0.44 -5.75
C GLY A 397 13.02 1.30 -5.78
N LEU A 398 13.73 1.32 -6.91
CA LEU A 398 14.91 2.20 -7.07
C LEU A 398 14.53 3.68 -7.04
N ILE A 399 13.46 4.08 -7.74
CA ILE A 399 12.96 5.46 -7.74
C ILE A 399 12.49 5.86 -6.34
N ALA A 400 11.74 5.00 -5.66
CA ALA A 400 11.29 5.18 -4.28
C ALA A 400 12.46 5.40 -3.33
N GLY A 401 13.52 4.59 -3.44
CA GLY A 401 14.73 4.76 -2.65
C GLY A 401 15.47 6.06 -2.89
N LEU A 402 15.61 6.50 -4.14
CA LEU A 402 16.15 7.84 -4.43
C LEU A 402 15.26 8.97 -3.88
N CYS A 403 13.98 8.69 -3.66
CA CYS A 403 12.98 9.55 -3.04
C CYS A 403 12.80 9.30 -1.53
N THR A 404 13.78 8.65 -0.86
CA THR A 404 13.84 8.38 0.60
C THR A 404 12.89 7.32 1.16
N LEU A 405 12.35 6.47 0.30
CA LEU A 405 11.42 5.39 0.68
C LEU A 405 12.09 4.03 0.55
N THR A 406 11.49 2.99 1.12
CA THR A 406 12.03 1.62 1.13
C THR A 406 11.16 0.65 0.39
#